data_AF-A0A8J5XRB8-F1
#
_entry.id   AF-A0A8J5XRB8-F1
#
_cell.length_a   1.000
_cell.length_b   1.000
_cell.length_c   1.000
_cell.angle_alpha   90.00
_cell.angle_beta   90.00
_cell.angle_gamma   90.00
#
_symmetry.space_group_name_H-M   'P 1'
#
loop_
_entity.id
_entity.type
_entity.pdbx_description
1 polymer ?
#
loop_
_entity_poly.entity_id
_entity_poly.type
_entity_poly.pdbx_seq_one_letter_code
_entity_poly.pdbx_strand_id
1 'polypeptide(L)'
;MGKIALALIALSASADGLGANDGSSSRDACEADCTGSGDERRCVFEARLDIHASSTGYYKFAQCGSTPQPVLAMEQGVEYTFRQKSASNWFHPLGFAYAPDGAHRGNPELEPGMTLTGSECYHSSTCQSPIYFLGNHFLGGTEDGAVRYPRLANNGDSGLYPYEPRFAVPRPDWQAKRDKADEGYKVKLTLTDEAYTKDLFYFCHVHNHMSGRIKLMRRGESKLLQSADEPKLGYAHEKPSAFDEKCGTYGLGSFAGEHHCDKGMFTCGEAETEDQKLFVECLNAMDCAMHEQMRVNVHANDPLTTFMQQMIPHHANAVNMAKALIKLDKTNEGNDPDGELEHLLWGIVNVQNMQIHTMEAWLADNGRKSFSGAHCEYSGSCHAALNFSVYAISAACVVLALLSSVAFLLARARHVTASGESPHASTVSKA
;
A
#
# COMPACT_ATOMS: atom_id res chain seq x y z
N MET A 1 14.65 -36.94 41.08
CA MET A 1 13.26 -37.19 40.62
C MET A 1 12.38 -36.07 41.13
N GLY A 2 12.14 -35.04 40.32
CA GLY A 2 11.27 -33.92 40.66
C GLY A 2 10.61 -33.44 39.37
N LYS A 3 9.33 -33.75 39.20
CA LYS A 3 8.53 -33.32 38.05
C LYS A 3 7.88 -31.98 38.40
N ILE A 4 8.31 -30.92 37.73
CA ILE A 4 7.60 -29.63 37.73
C ILE A 4 6.50 -29.75 36.68
N ALA A 5 5.25 -29.74 37.13
CA ALA A 5 4.08 -29.71 36.26
C ALA A 5 3.88 -28.29 35.74
N LEU A 6 4.03 -28.11 34.43
CA LEU A 6 3.72 -26.86 33.74
C LEU A 6 2.20 -26.77 33.60
N ALA A 7 1.57 -25.85 34.35
CA ALA A 7 0.16 -25.58 34.23
C ALA A 7 -0.10 -24.81 32.93
N LEU A 8 -0.65 -25.48 31.92
CA LEU A 8 -1.31 -24.79 30.80
C LEU A 8 -2.54 -24.09 31.34
N ILE A 9 -2.47 -22.76 31.46
CA ILE A 9 -3.66 -21.92 31.59
C ILE A 9 -4.27 -21.84 30.19
N ALA A 10 -5.20 -22.75 29.91
CA ALA A 10 -6.11 -22.59 28.78
C ALA A 10 -6.99 -21.38 29.10
N LEU A 11 -6.80 -20.27 28.39
CA LEU A 11 -7.82 -19.22 28.30
C LEU A 11 -9.03 -19.87 27.61
N SER A 12 -10.00 -20.33 28.40
CA SER A 12 -11.32 -20.66 27.89
C SER A 12 -11.98 -19.35 27.46
N ALA A 13 -12.00 -19.10 26.15
CA ALA A 13 -12.93 -18.14 25.59
C ALA A 13 -14.33 -18.67 25.91
N SER A 14 -15.01 -18.00 26.84
CA SER A 14 -16.42 -18.24 27.13
C SER A 14 -17.22 -17.81 25.91
N ALA A 15 -17.57 -18.78 25.07
CA ALA A 15 -18.56 -18.63 24.02
C ALA A 15 -19.95 -18.68 24.66
N ASP A 16 -20.39 -17.54 25.18
CA ASP A 16 -21.78 -17.28 25.56
C ASP A 16 -22.05 -15.77 25.41
N GLY A 17 -22.71 -15.38 24.31
CA GLY A 17 -23.29 -14.03 24.17
C GLY A 17 -23.32 -13.45 22.75
N LEU A 18 -24.52 -13.45 22.15
CA LEU A 18 -24.99 -12.63 21.03
C LEU A 18 -24.41 -12.96 19.64
N GLY A 19 -25.28 -13.42 18.73
CA GLY A 19 -25.01 -13.35 17.29
C GLY A 19 -25.03 -11.88 16.86
N ALA A 20 -23.96 -11.16 17.14
CA ALA A 20 -23.71 -9.83 16.60
C ALA A 20 -23.36 -9.96 15.12
N ASN A 21 -23.95 -9.12 14.28
CA ASN A 21 -23.67 -9.10 12.86
C ASN A 21 -22.16 -8.93 12.61
N ASP A 22 -21.60 -9.68 11.66
CA ASP A 22 -20.15 -9.73 11.42
C ASP A 22 -19.63 -8.60 10.51
N GLY A 23 -20.51 -7.70 10.05
CA GLY A 23 -20.14 -6.60 9.15
C GLY A 23 -19.86 -7.05 7.72
N SER A 24 -20.19 -8.28 7.33
CA SER A 24 -19.97 -8.79 5.96
C SER A 24 -20.77 -8.04 4.90
N SER A 25 -21.85 -7.36 5.29
CA SER A 25 -22.68 -6.55 4.41
C SER A 25 -23.33 -5.37 5.16
N SER A 26 -23.89 -4.42 4.41
CA SER A 26 -24.71 -3.34 4.97
C SER A 26 -25.97 -3.82 5.68
N ARG A 27 -26.48 -5.01 5.35
CA ARG A 27 -27.64 -5.59 6.05
C ARG A 27 -27.23 -6.24 7.37
N ASP A 28 -25.99 -6.67 7.43
CA ASP A 28 -25.36 -7.34 8.56
C ASP A 28 -24.28 -6.40 9.14
N ALA A 29 -24.60 -5.10 9.27
CA ALA A 29 -23.67 -4.11 9.78
C ALA A 29 -23.31 -4.43 11.24
N CYS A 30 -22.01 -4.45 11.53
CA CYS A 30 -21.44 -4.84 12.81
C CYS A 30 -21.62 -3.75 13.87
N GLU A 31 -22.12 -4.16 15.04
CA GLU A 31 -22.30 -3.27 16.19
C GLU A 31 -21.05 -3.26 17.08
N ALA A 32 -20.83 -2.12 17.75
CA ALA A 32 -19.78 -1.97 18.75
C ALA A 32 -20.14 -2.67 20.07
N ASP A 33 -19.14 -2.88 20.92
CA ASP A 33 -19.40 -3.22 22.32
C ASP A 33 -19.82 -1.94 23.06
N CYS A 34 -21.04 -1.92 23.59
CA CYS A 34 -21.64 -0.72 24.17
C CYS A 34 -22.01 -0.92 25.64
N THR A 35 -21.63 0.05 26.46
CA THR A 35 -21.97 0.12 27.88
C THR A 35 -22.81 1.35 28.19
N GLY A 36 -23.52 1.32 29.31
CA GLY A 36 -24.44 2.40 29.69
C GLY A 36 -25.72 2.44 28.86
N SER A 37 -26.57 3.42 29.15
CA SER A 37 -27.85 3.64 28.46
C SER A 37 -28.16 5.14 28.38
N GLY A 38 -29.09 5.53 27.51
CA GLY A 38 -29.46 6.94 27.35
C GLY A 38 -28.23 7.82 27.06
N ASP A 39 -28.09 8.93 27.79
CA ASP A 39 -27.00 9.91 27.61
C ASP A 39 -25.63 9.39 28.07
N GLU A 40 -25.60 8.31 28.85
CA GLU A 40 -24.37 7.67 29.33
C GLU A 40 -23.90 6.53 28.42
N ARG A 41 -24.66 6.20 27.36
CA ARG A 41 -24.28 5.15 26.41
C ARG A 41 -22.96 5.49 25.72
N ARG A 42 -21.99 4.58 25.79
CA ARG A 42 -20.67 4.69 25.15
C ARG A 42 -20.34 3.37 24.48
N CYS A 43 -19.77 3.44 23.28
CA CYS A 43 -19.49 2.28 22.45
C CYS A 43 -18.02 2.20 22.08
N VAL A 44 -17.49 0.98 21.94
CA VAL A 44 -16.07 0.73 21.65
C VAL A 44 -15.92 -0.25 20.49
N PHE A 45 -15.03 0.13 19.57
CA PHE A 45 -14.50 -0.73 18.54
C PHE A 45 -13.00 -0.94 18.78
N GLU A 46 -12.57 -2.20 18.87
CA GLU A 46 -11.15 -2.56 19.07
C GLU A 46 -10.53 -2.86 17.70
N ALA A 47 -9.83 -1.89 17.14
CA ALA A 47 -9.23 -1.96 15.81
C ALA A 47 -7.97 -2.81 15.81
N ARG A 48 -7.82 -3.60 14.75
CA ARG A 48 -6.60 -4.33 14.39
C ARG A 48 -6.48 -4.39 12.87
N LEU A 49 -5.30 -4.67 12.37
CA LEU A 49 -5.07 -4.93 10.96
C LEU A 49 -4.89 -6.43 10.72
N ASP A 50 -5.50 -6.95 9.67
CA ASP A 50 -5.19 -8.24 9.09
C ASP A 50 -4.34 -8.02 7.84
N ILE A 51 -3.03 -8.22 8.01
CA ILE A 51 -2.02 -7.96 6.98
C ILE A 51 -2.20 -8.86 5.75
N HIS A 52 -2.89 -9.99 5.87
CA HIS A 52 -3.10 -10.94 4.77
C HIS A 52 -4.44 -10.76 4.05
N ALA A 53 -5.31 -9.85 4.48
CA ALA A 53 -6.61 -9.64 3.86
C ALA A 53 -6.55 -8.96 2.47
N SER A 54 -5.49 -8.19 2.20
CA SER A 54 -5.24 -7.47 0.94
C SER A 54 -3.75 -7.14 0.81
N SER A 55 -3.33 -6.56 -0.31
CA SER A 55 -1.97 -6.03 -0.54
C SER A 55 -1.46 -5.16 0.61
N THR A 56 -2.26 -4.20 1.07
CA THR A 56 -1.99 -3.28 2.21
C THR A 56 -2.36 -3.86 3.58
N GLY A 57 -3.14 -4.94 3.60
CA GLY A 57 -3.93 -5.36 4.75
C GLY A 57 -5.23 -4.58 4.89
N TYR A 58 -6.17 -5.12 5.68
CA TYR A 58 -7.44 -4.46 5.99
C TYR A 58 -7.71 -4.42 7.48
N TYR A 59 -8.44 -3.38 7.93
CA TYR A 59 -8.89 -3.27 9.30
C TYR A 59 -9.87 -4.39 9.62
N LYS A 60 -9.80 -4.84 10.87
CA LYS A 60 -10.80 -5.68 11.53
C LYS A 60 -11.10 -5.05 12.86
N PHE A 61 -12.30 -5.32 13.36
CA PHE A 61 -12.68 -4.96 14.71
C PHE A 61 -13.00 -6.21 15.48
N ALA A 62 -12.57 -6.29 16.74
CA ALA A 62 -12.80 -7.49 17.56
C ALA A 62 -14.29 -7.87 17.63
N GLN A 63 -15.16 -6.88 17.55
CA GLN A 63 -16.61 -7.01 17.59
C GLN A 63 -17.21 -7.64 16.31
N CYS A 64 -16.47 -7.62 15.20
CA CYS A 64 -16.97 -8.02 13.87
C CYS A 64 -16.42 -9.37 13.39
N GLY A 65 -15.98 -10.21 14.32
CA GLY A 65 -15.47 -11.56 14.01
C GLY A 65 -14.25 -11.56 13.07
N SER A 66 -14.34 -12.36 12.01
CA SER A 66 -13.26 -12.57 11.03
C SER A 66 -13.40 -11.74 9.76
N THR A 67 -14.43 -10.90 9.63
CA THR A 67 -14.65 -10.06 8.44
C THR A 67 -13.57 -8.99 8.32
N PRO A 68 -12.76 -8.98 7.24
CA PRO A 68 -11.91 -7.86 6.91
C PRO A 68 -12.75 -6.70 6.36
N GLN A 69 -12.36 -5.48 6.73
CA GLN A 69 -13.00 -4.24 6.34
C GLN A 69 -14.54 -4.23 6.55
N PRO A 70 -15.02 -4.61 7.75
CA PRO A 70 -16.45 -4.80 8.01
C PRO A 70 -17.25 -3.51 7.85
N VAL A 71 -18.50 -3.62 7.42
CA VAL A 71 -19.46 -2.53 7.54
C VAL A 71 -19.82 -2.38 9.02
N LEU A 72 -19.60 -1.18 9.58
CA LEU A 72 -19.92 -0.87 10.97
C LEU A 72 -21.28 -0.20 11.08
N ALA A 73 -21.94 -0.31 12.22
CA ALA A 73 -23.16 0.42 12.56
C ALA A 73 -22.88 1.41 13.70
N MET A 74 -23.32 2.67 13.53
CA MET A 74 -23.18 3.73 14.53
C MET A 74 -24.49 4.46 14.76
N GLU A 75 -24.85 4.66 16.03
CA GLU A 75 -25.96 5.48 16.46
C GLU A 75 -25.56 6.96 16.52
N GLN A 76 -26.38 7.84 15.96
CA GLN A 76 -26.21 9.28 16.15
C GLN A 76 -26.41 9.66 17.63
N GLY A 77 -25.61 10.61 18.11
CA GLY A 77 -25.62 11.10 19.50
C GLY A 77 -24.88 10.20 20.51
N VAL A 78 -24.35 9.04 20.10
CA VAL A 78 -23.54 8.17 20.93
C VAL A 78 -22.05 8.42 20.66
N GLU A 79 -21.22 8.45 21.70
CA GLU A 79 -19.76 8.51 21.56
C GLU A 79 -19.21 7.11 21.32
N TYR A 80 -18.52 6.96 20.19
CA TYR A 80 -17.78 5.76 19.81
C TYR A 80 -16.28 5.99 20.02
N THR A 81 -15.61 5.02 20.63
CA THR A 81 -14.15 4.99 20.77
C THR A 81 -13.58 3.87 19.91
N PHE A 82 -12.75 4.25 18.93
CA PHE A 82 -11.99 3.34 18.08
C PHE A 82 -10.57 3.21 18.65
N ARG A 83 -10.26 2.08 19.28
CA ARG A 83 -8.97 1.85 19.94
C ARG A 83 -8.01 1.16 18.98
N GLN A 84 -6.85 1.76 18.74
CA GLN A 84 -5.76 1.22 17.92
C GLN A 84 -4.65 0.63 18.80
N LYS A 85 -5.02 -0.29 19.70
CA LYS A 85 -4.09 -0.91 20.66
C LYS A 85 -3.33 -2.12 20.10
N SER A 86 -3.88 -2.82 19.10
CA SER A 86 -3.17 -3.96 18.50
C SER A 86 -1.86 -3.50 17.82
N ALA A 87 -0.79 -4.30 17.95
CA ALA A 87 0.51 -4.09 17.28
C ALA A 87 0.42 -4.02 15.76
N SER A 88 -0.63 -4.62 15.21
CA SER A 88 -0.95 -4.61 13.79
C SER A 88 -1.38 -3.23 13.28
N ASN A 89 -1.81 -2.30 14.14
CA ASN A 89 -2.21 -0.94 13.73
C ASN A 89 -1.02 -0.01 13.43
N TRP A 90 0.22 -0.42 13.72
CA TRP A 90 1.38 0.41 13.42
C TRP A 90 1.41 0.79 11.94
N PHE A 91 1.68 2.06 11.62
CA PHE A 91 1.63 2.63 10.27
C PHE A 91 0.23 2.76 9.64
N HIS A 92 -0.85 2.49 10.40
CA HIS A 92 -2.24 2.55 9.93
C HIS A 92 -3.14 3.47 10.77
N PRO A 93 -2.86 4.78 10.87
CA PRO A 93 -3.72 5.72 11.62
C PRO A 93 -5.13 5.79 11.02
N LEU A 94 -6.16 5.60 11.86
CA LEU A 94 -7.56 5.67 11.46
C LEU A 94 -8.00 7.10 11.13
N GLY A 95 -8.63 7.25 9.97
CA GLY A 95 -9.34 8.45 9.53
C GLY A 95 -10.82 8.20 9.35
N PHE A 96 -11.59 9.30 9.30
CA PHE A 96 -13.04 9.27 9.07
C PHE A 96 -13.43 10.30 8.02
N ALA A 97 -14.24 9.90 7.04
CA ALA A 97 -14.61 10.75 5.94
C ALA A 97 -16.07 10.56 5.51
N TYR A 98 -16.61 11.59 4.85
CA TYR A 98 -17.93 11.55 4.23
C TYR A 98 -17.93 10.80 2.88
N ALA A 99 -16.76 10.53 2.31
CA ALA A 99 -16.59 9.76 1.09
C ALA A 99 -15.32 8.87 1.16
N PRO A 100 -15.24 7.80 0.35
CA PRO A 100 -14.13 6.85 0.40
C PRO A 100 -12.76 7.49 0.23
N ASP A 101 -11.79 6.95 0.96
CA ASP A 101 -10.35 7.22 0.93
C ASP A 101 -9.96 8.64 1.35
N GLY A 102 -10.92 9.45 1.81
CA GLY A 102 -10.69 10.75 2.44
C GLY A 102 -9.62 11.59 1.73
N ALA A 103 -8.60 11.98 2.49
CA ALA A 103 -7.47 12.80 2.06
C ALA A 103 -6.84 12.34 0.74
N HIS A 104 -6.69 11.02 0.53
CA HIS A 104 -5.99 10.44 -0.63
C HIS A 104 -6.65 10.79 -1.97
N ARG A 105 -7.93 11.16 -1.94
CA ARG A 105 -8.73 11.50 -3.14
C ARG A 105 -9.25 12.93 -3.11
N GLY A 106 -8.77 13.76 -2.17
CA GLY A 106 -9.33 15.09 -1.91
C GLY A 106 -10.81 15.04 -1.52
N ASN A 107 -11.25 13.91 -0.97
CA ASN A 107 -12.63 13.70 -0.55
C ASN A 107 -12.86 14.34 0.83
N PRO A 108 -14.08 14.82 1.10
CA PRO A 108 -14.39 15.52 2.33
C PRO A 108 -14.24 14.62 3.56
N GLU A 109 -13.25 14.93 4.39
CA GLU A 109 -13.01 14.27 5.67
C GLU A 109 -13.95 14.81 6.75
N LEU A 110 -14.13 14.05 7.83
CA LEU A 110 -14.79 14.56 9.02
C LEU A 110 -13.79 15.48 9.72
N GLU A 111 -13.94 16.78 9.51
CA GLU A 111 -13.11 17.79 10.13
C GLU A 111 -13.97 18.86 10.81
N PRO A 112 -13.43 19.56 11.84
CA PRO A 112 -14.16 20.62 12.53
C PRO A 112 -14.68 21.72 11.60
N GLY A 113 -13.99 21.97 10.49
CA GLY A 113 -14.38 22.90 9.45
C GLY A 113 -15.11 22.26 8.27
N MET A 114 -15.76 21.10 8.40
CA MET A 114 -16.40 20.42 7.27
C MET A 114 -17.80 19.88 7.58
N THR A 115 -18.75 20.16 6.69
CA THR A 115 -20.14 19.64 6.74
C THR A 115 -20.70 19.47 5.34
N LEU A 116 -21.58 18.50 5.16
CA LEU A 116 -22.33 18.27 3.91
C LEU A 116 -23.83 18.59 4.01
N THR A 117 -24.27 19.13 5.14
CA THR A 117 -25.69 19.46 5.42
C THR A 117 -25.95 20.96 5.43
N GLY A 118 -24.92 21.78 5.18
CA GLY A 118 -25.02 23.24 5.24
C GLY A 118 -25.11 23.79 6.66
N SER A 119 -24.67 23.03 7.67
CA SER A 119 -24.64 23.48 9.05
C SER A 119 -23.68 24.66 9.26
N GLU A 120 -24.12 25.65 10.04
CA GLU A 120 -23.31 26.82 10.44
C GLU A 120 -22.07 26.45 11.27
N CYS A 121 -21.95 25.18 11.71
CA CYS A 121 -20.77 24.68 12.41
C CYS A 121 -19.45 24.92 11.66
N TYR A 122 -19.53 25.02 10.32
CA TYR A 122 -18.42 25.28 9.42
C TYR A 122 -17.71 26.60 9.76
N HIS A 123 -18.48 27.69 9.91
CA HIS A 123 -17.94 29.03 10.14
C HIS A 123 -17.17 29.15 11.46
N SER A 124 -17.57 28.37 12.48
CA SER A 124 -16.89 28.35 13.77
C SER A 124 -15.88 27.21 13.92
N SER A 125 -15.65 26.37 12.90
CA SER A 125 -14.81 25.16 12.99
C SER A 125 -15.20 24.26 14.17
N THR A 126 -16.49 23.93 14.21
CA THR A 126 -17.13 23.19 15.32
C THR A 126 -18.08 22.11 14.83
N CYS A 127 -17.90 21.65 13.59
CA CYS A 127 -18.61 20.50 13.06
C CYS A 127 -18.20 19.24 13.80
N GLN A 128 -19.04 18.20 13.68
CA GLN A 128 -18.71 16.87 14.20
C GLN A 128 -17.42 16.37 13.55
N SER A 129 -16.48 15.89 14.37
CA SER A 129 -15.19 15.41 13.89
C SER A 129 -14.65 14.31 14.82
N PRO A 130 -13.77 13.43 14.33
CA PRO A 130 -12.94 12.59 15.19
C PRO A 130 -12.05 13.45 16.07
N ILE A 131 -11.76 12.93 17.26
CA ILE A 131 -10.89 13.55 18.26
C ILE A 131 -9.85 12.51 18.67
N TYR A 132 -8.57 12.86 18.57
CA TYR A 132 -7.45 11.91 18.62
C TYR A 132 -6.72 11.94 19.96
N PHE A 133 -6.38 10.75 20.47
CA PHE A 133 -5.80 10.56 21.79
C PHE A 133 -4.61 9.60 21.78
N LEU A 134 -3.71 9.81 22.73
CA LEU A 134 -2.80 8.78 23.24
C LEU A 134 -3.08 8.61 24.72
N GLY A 135 -3.48 7.41 25.13
CA GLY A 135 -3.88 7.22 26.51
C GLY A 135 -5.20 7.91 26.80
N ASN A 136 -5.24 8.62 27.93
CA ASN A 136 -6.29 9.58 28.24
C ASN A 136 -5.92 11.03 27.85
N HIS A 137 -4.77 11.22 27.20
CA HIS A 137 -4.30 12.53 26.76
C HIS A 137 -4.82 12.83 25.36
N PHE A 138 -5.61 13.89 25.25
CA PHE A 138 -6.01 14.46 23.97
C PHE A 138 -4.81 15.09 23.29
N LEU A 139 -4.65 14.81 22.00
CA LEU A 139 -3.46 15.22 21.27
C LEU A 139 -3.58 16.62 20.66
N GLY A 140 -4.77 17.21 20.57
CA GLY A 140 -4.95 18.58 20.10
C GLY A 140 -4.95 19.62 21.22
N GLY A 141 -4.98 20.90 20.84
CA GLY A 141 -5.07 22.04 21.76
C GLY A 141 -3.73 22.49 22.38
N THR A 142 -3.78 23.53 23.21
CA THR A 142 -2.60 24.06 23.93
C THR A 142 -2.19 23.17 25.13
N GLU A 143 -0.95 23.33 25.61
CA GLU A 143 -0.15 22.44 26.49
C GLU A 143 -0.82 21.81 27.74
N ASP A 144 -2.03 22.22 28.13
CA ASP A 144 -2.70 21.80 29.37
C ASP A 144 -3.39 20.42 29.27
N GLY A 145 -3.51 19.85 28.06
CA GLY A 145 -4.00 18.49 27.82
C GLY A 145 -5.46 18.20 28.24
N ALA A 146 -6.24 19.23 28.58
CA ALA A 146 -7.61 19.09 29.07
C ALA A 146 -8.62 18.93 27.92
N VAL A 147 -9.28 17.77 27.87
CA VAL A 147 -10.39 17.47 26.96
C VAL A 147 -11.64 18.24 27.39
N ARG A 148 -12.22 19.06 26.52
CA ARG A 148 -13.53 19.69 26.76
C ARG A 148 -14.45 19.51 25.54
N TYR A 149 -15.44 18.63 25.69
CA TYR A 149 -16.59 18.53 24.78
C TYR A 149 -17.77 19.33 25.37
N PRO A 150 -18.56 20.13 24.61
CA PRO A 150 -18.38 20.65 23.25
C PRO A 150 -17.98 22.14 23.21
N ARG A 151 -17.22 22.52 22.18
CA ARG A 151 -16.96 23.88 21.62
C ARG A 151 -16.15 24.92 22.42
N LEU A 152 -15.39 25.72 21.64
CA LEU A 152 -14.82 27.06 21.84
C LEU A 152 -13.32 27.21 22.17
N ALA A 153 -12.62 26.22 22.71
CA ALA A 153 -11.25 26.46 23.20
C ALA A 153 -10.08 26.04 22.28
N ASN A 154 -10.30 25.14 21.30
CA ASN A 154 -9.20 24.52 20.54
C ASN A 154 -9.05 24.99 19.09
N ASN A 155 -9.67 26.12 18.69
CA ASN A 155 -9.60 26.66 17.32
C ASN A 155 -9.92 25.66 16.18
N GLY A 156 -10.63 24.56 16.46
CA GLY A 156 -10.90 23.50 15.48
C GLY A 156 -9.78 22.46 15.34
N ASP A 157 -8.88 22.31 16.32
CA ASP A 157 -7.89 21.23 16.34
C ASP A 157 -8.50 19.92 16.85
N SER A 158 -8.46 18.89 16.00
CA SER A 158 -8.93 17.52 16.30
C SER A 158 -7.86 16.66 16.98
N GLY A 159 -6.60 17.09 17.00
CA GLY A 159 -5.45 16.28 17.41
C GLY A 159 -4.93 15.33 16.31
N LEU A 160 -5.45 15.41 15.08
CA LEU A 160 -5.01 14.58 13.95
C LEU A 160 -3.54 14.84 13.59
N TYR A 161 -3.15 16.11 13.44
CA TYR A 161 -1.78 16.51 13.08
C TYR A 161 -0.68 15.89 13.97
N PRO A 162 -0.83 15.85 15.31
CA PRO A 162 0.10 15.12 16.18
C PRO A 162 -0.14 13.61 16.26
N TYR A 163 -1.28 13.10 15.80
CA TYR A 163 -1.60 11.68 15.81
C TYR A 163 -0.94 10.92 14.66
N GLU A 164 -1.14 11.34 13.41
CA GLU A 164 -0.68 10.58 12.23
C GLU A 164 0.84 10.36 12.19
N PRO A 165 1.69 11.39 12.39
CA PRO A 165 3.15 11.22 12.28
C PRO A 165 3.70 10.24 13.32
N ARG A 166 2.97 10.00 14.42
CA ARG A 166 3.38 9.01 15.42
C ARG A 166 3.31 7.59 14.88
N PHE A 167 2.44 7.30 13.91
CA PHE A 167 2.36 5.98 13.29
C PHE A 167 3.49 5.71 12.30
N ALA A 168 4.22 6.75 11.87
CA ALA A 168 5.35 6.66 10.95
C ALA A 168 6.73 6.64 11.64
N VAL A 169 6.78 6.56 12.98
CA VAL A 169 8.03 6.31 13.73
C VAL A 169 8.38 4.81 13.69
N PRO A 170 9.63 4.40 14.02
CA PRO A 170 9.99 2.99 14.09
C PRO A 170 8.98 2.17 14.91
N ARG A 171 8.62 0.98 14.40
CA ARG A 171 7.59 0.11 15.01
C ARG A 171 7.82 -0.16 16.51
N PRO A 172 9.06 -0.46 16.98
CA PRO A 172 9.32 -0.65 18.41
C PRO A 172 9.01 0.60 19.24
N ASP A 173 9.37 1.79 18.75
CA ASP A 173 9.12 3.06 19.45
C ASP A 173 7.63 3.37 19.54
N TRP A 174 6.89 3.10 18.46
CA TRP A 174 5.43 3.25 18.47
C TRP A 174 4.78 2.29 19.48
N GLN A 175 5.17 1.02 19.48
CA GLN A 175 4.68 0.01 20.42
C GLN A 175 5.00 0.40 21.87
N ALA A 176 6.24 0.83 22.16
CA ALA A 176 6.65 1.26 23.48
C ALA A 176 5.86 2.47 23.99
N LYS A 177 5.55 3.44 23.11
CA LYS A 177 4.68 4.58 23.47
C LYS A 177 3.24 4.15 23.71
N ARG A 178 2.71 3.29 22.85
CA ARG A 178 1.35 2.73 22.96
C ARG A 178 1.17 1.95 24.26
N ASP A 179 2.12 1.07 24.60
CA ASP A 179 2.01 0.15 25.75
C ASP A 179 2.10 0.86 27.10
N LYS A 180 2.78 2.01 27.13
CA LYS A 180 2.82 2.89 28.31
C LYS A 180 1.53 3.71 28.49
N ALA A 181 0.69 3.81 27.46
CA ALA A 181 -0.50 4.64 27.47
C ALA A 181 -1.76 3.81 27.75
N ASP A 182 -2.60 4.29 28.65
CA ASP A 182 -3.86 3.62 29.00
C ASP A 182 -4.83 3.55 27.80
N GLU A 183 -5.18 2.34 27.36
CA GLU A 183 -5.92 2.08 26.10
C GLU A 183 -5.16 2.40 24.79
N GLY A 184 -3.87 2.76 24.84
CA GLY A 184 -3.06 3.02 23.66
C GLY A 184 -3.50 4.25 22.85
N TYR A 185 -3.32 4.19 21.52
CA TYR A 185 -3.85 5.20 20.60
C TYR A 185 -5.35 4.99 20.39
N LYS A 186 -6.15 6.07 20.39
CA LYS A 186 -7.59 5.97 20.15
C LYS A 186 -8.18 7.21 19.50
N VAL A 187 -9.28 7.00 18.78
CA VAL A 187 -10.08 8.05 18.15
C VAL A 187 -11.48 8.02 18.75
N LYS A 188 -11.97 9.16 19.24
CA LYS A 188 -13.35 9.32 19.71
C LYS A 188 -14.16 10.06 18.66
N LEU A 189 -15.34 9.54 18.33
CA LEU A 189 -16.24 10.11 17.35
C LEU A 189 -17.67 10.13 17.88
N THR A 190 -18.31 11.29 17.81
CA THR A 190 -19.73 11.47 18.13
C THR A 190 -20.39 12.21 16.98
N LEU A 191 -21.38 11.58 16.35
CA LEU A 191 -22.12 12.17 15.23
C LEU A 191 -23.39 12.83 15.76
N THR A 192 -23.47 14.15 15.71
CA THR A 192 -24.61 14.92 16.25
C THR A 192 -25.46 15.56 15.17
N ASP A 193 -25.00 15.57 13.92
CA ASP A 193 -25.76 16.11 12.79
C ASP A 193 -26.80 15.11 12.29
N GLU A 194 -28.00 15.18 12.86
CA GLU A 194 -29.13 14.34 12.48
C GLU A 194 -29.66 14.60 11.05
N ALA A 195 -29.28 15.71 10.41
CA ALA A 195 -29.64 15.98 9.02
C ALA A 195 -28.79 15.15 8.04
N TYR A 196 -27.63 14.65 8.49
CA TYR A 196 -26.81 13.75 7.69
C TYR A 196 -27.32 12.32 7.83
N THR A 197 -27.84 11.76 6.72
CA THR A 197 -28.46 10.43 6.69
C THR A 197 -27.71 9.41 5.84
N LYS A 198 -26.63 9.83 5.19
CA LYS A 198 -25.79 8.99 4.34
C LYS A 198 -24.77 8.21 5.17
N ASP A 199 -24.04 7.32 4.50
CA ASP A 199 -22.97 6.56 5.12
C ASP A 199 -21.74 7.42 5.36
N LEU A 200 -20.88 6.95 6.25
CA LEU A 200 -19.52 7.45 6.45
C LEU A 200 -18.52 6.35 6.12
N PHE A 201 -17.25 6.73 6.09
CA PHE A 201 -16.15 5.80 5.89
C PHE A 201 -15.12 5.96 7.00
N TYR A 202 -14.62 4.83 7.51
CA TYR A 202 -13.33 4.80 8.20
C TYR A 202 -12.27 4.36 7.19
N PHE A 203 -11.07 4.91 7.25
CA PHE A 203 -10.00 4.61 6.29
C PHE A 203 -8.62 4.75 6.95
N CYS A 204 -7.55 4.42 6.24
CA CYS A 204 -6.18 4.65 6.69
C CYS A 204 -5.66 5.98 6.12
N HIS A 205 -5.15 6.89 6.96
CA HIS A 205 -4.57 8.15 6.45
C HIS A 205 -3.25 7.96 5.68
N VAL A 206 -2.62 6.78 5.77
CA VAL A 206 -1.34 6.49 5.10
C VAL A 206 -1.51 5.66 3.83
N HIS A 207 -2.43 4.70 3.82
CA HIS A 207 -2.64 3.79 2.70
C HIS A 207 -4.01 4.01 2.06
N ASN A 208 -4.01 4.17 0.74
CA ASN A 208 -5.22 4.32 -0.05
C ASN A 208 -5.96 2.98 -0.19
N HIS A 209 -7.19 3.00 -0.71
CA HIS A 209 -8.03 1.82 -0.94
C HIS A 209 -8.39 1.00 0.32
N MET A 210 -8.20 1.57 1.50
CA MET A 210 -8.48 0.95 2.81
C MET A 210 -9.76 1.46 3.46
N SER A 211 -10.69 2.03 2.69
CA SER A 211 -11.97 2.49 3.23
C SER A 211 -12.92 1.35 3.57
N GLY A 212 -13.46 1.39 4.78
CA GLY A 212 -14.61 0.59 5.21
C GLY A 212 -15.80 1.47 5.52
N ARG A 213 -17.00 0.90 5.46
CA ARG A 213 -18.27 1.65 5.53
C ARG A 213 -18.80 1.71 6.95
N ILE A 214 -19.42 2.84 7.29
CA ILE A 214 -20.18 3.03 8.52
C ILE A 214 -21.62 3.38 8.14
N LYS A 215 -22.57 2.54 8.56
CA LYS A 215 -24.01 2.79 8.50
C LYS A 215 -24.47 3.53 9.74
N LEU A 216 -25.40 4.45 9.55
CA LEU A 216 -25.93 5.27 10.63
C LEU A 216 -27.32 4.79 11.08
N MET A 217 -27.60 4.93 12.36
CA MET A 217 -28.90 4.70 12.99
C MET A 217 -29.30 5.93 13.80
N ARG A 218 -30.61 6.15 13.96
CA ARG A 218 -31.10 7.11 14.97
C ARG A 218 -30.82 6.55 16.35
N ARG A 219 -30.67 7.47 17.30
CA ARG A 219 -30.40 7.16 18.69
C ARG A 219 -31.47 6.25 19.29
N GLY A 220 -31.07 5.11 19.85
CA GLY A 220 -31.99 4.14 20.45
C GLY A 220 -32.87 3.39 19.44
N GLU A 221 -32.63 3.55 18.14
CA GLU A 221 -33.28 2.78 17.08
C GLU A 221 -32.33 1.71 16.53
N SER A 222 -32.88 0.57 16.10
CA SER A 222 -32.13 -0.52 15.45
C SER A 222 -32.18 -0.48 13.92
N LYS A 223 -32.89 0.51 13.36
CA LYS A 223 -33.06 0.64 11.91
C LYS A 223 -32.01 1.57 11.33
N LEU A 224 -31.32 1.09 10.29
CA LEU A 224 -30.41 1.92 9.50
C LEU A 224 -31.16 3.09 8.84
N LEU A 225 -30.54 4.27 8.84
CA LEU A 225 -31.07 5.48 8.19
C LEU A 225 -31.20 5.30 6.68
N GLN A 226 -30.25 4.58 6.07
CA GLN A 226 -30.19 4.33 4.63
C GLN A 226 -29.74 2.89 4.39
N SER A 227 -30.55 2.13 3.65
CA SER A 227 -30.19 0.76 3.25
C SER A 227 -29.27 0.72 2.03
N ALA A 228 -29.34 1.74 1.16
CA ALA A 228 -28.44 1.90 0.02
C ALA A 228 -27.02 2.27 0.47
N ASP A 229 -26.03 1.80 -0.28
CA ASP A 229 -24.62 2.14 -0.05
C ASP A 229 -24.28 3.48 -0.71
N GLU A 230 -24.48 4.56 0.06
CA GLU A 230 -24.33 5.93 -0.42
C GLU A 230 -23.50 6.78 0.55
N PRO A 231 -22.38 7.36 0.10
CA PRO A 231 -21.78 7.22 -1.23
C PRO A 231 -21.32 5.79 -1.57
N LYS A 232 -21.18 5.50 -2.87
CA LYS A 232 -20.58 4.23 -3.33
C LYS A 232 -19.11 4.19 -2.95
N LEU A 233 -18.59 3.00 -2.61
CA LEU A 233 -17.17 2.80 -2.30
C LEU A 233 -16.25 3.11 -3.49
N GLY A 234 -16.72 2.84 -4.72
CA GLY A 234 -15.99 3.15 -5.95
C GLY A 234 -14.97 2.09 -6.38
N TYR A 235 -14.70 1.09 -5.56
CA TYR A 235 -13.89 -0.07 -5.87
C TYR A 235 -14.38 -1.30 -5.09
N ALA A 236 -13.96 -2.49 -5.51
CA ALA A 236 -14.18 -3.71 -4.75
C ALA A 236 -13.01 -3.92 -3.80
N HIS A 237 -13.28 -4.33 -2.56
CA HIS A 237 -12.21 -4.79 -1.68
C HIS A 237 -11.50 -5.99 -2.29
N GLU A 238 -10.20 -5.97 -2.15
CA GLU A 238 -9.31 -7.04 -2.52
C GLU A 238 -9.71 -8.35 -1.82
N LYS A 239 -9.58 -9.48 -2.54
CA LYS A 239 -9.80 -10.82 -2.01
C LYS A 239 -8.69 -11.74 -2.50
N PRO A 240 -7.93 -12.37 -1.59
CA PRO A 240 -6.85 -13.26 -1.98
C PRO A 240 -7.41 -14.43 -2.79
N SER A 241 -6.68 -14.85 -3.83
CA SER A 241 -6.96 -16.13 -4.49
C SER A 241 -6.62 -17.30 -3.54
N ALA A 242 -7.06 -18.51 -3.86
CA ALA A 242 -6.69 -19.70 -3.07
C ALA A 242 -5.17 -19.89 -2.96
N PHE A 243 -4.42 -19.53 -4.01
CA PHE A 243 -2.96 -19.53 -3.98
C PHE A 243 -2.42 -18.47 -3.02
N ASP A 244 -2.98 -17.26 -3.08
CA ASP A 244 -2.58 -16.15 -2.21
C ASP A 244 -2.92 -16.42 -0.73
N GLU A 245 -4.05 -17.04 -0.43
CA GLU A 245 -4.42 -17.45 0.94
C GLU A 245 -3.42 -18.44 1.53
N LYS A 246 -2.97 -19.39 0.70
CA LYS A 246 -1.94 -20.39 1.04
C LYS A 246 -0.59 -19.71 1.31
N CYS A 247 -0.17 -18.79 0.43
CA CYS A 247 1.11 -18.09 0.51
C CYS A 247 1.10 -16.89 1.48
N GLY A 248 -0.07 -16.41 1.91
CA GLY A 248 -0.22 -15.16 2.64
C GLY A 248 0.05 -13.91 1.80
N THR A 249 -0.06 -14.00 0.47
CA THR A 249 0.29 -12.96 -0.52
C THR A 249 -0.93 -12.26 -1.09
N TYR A 250 -0.75 -11.46 -2.14
CA TYR A 250 -1.84 -10.95 -2.97
C TYR A 250 -1.44 -10.80 -4.44
N GLY A 251 -2.37 -11.10 -5.35
CA GLY A 251 -2.22 -10.86 -6.78
C GLY A 251 -1.34 -11.87 -7.53
N LEU A 252 -1.05 -13.03 -6.93
CA LEU A 252 -0.12 -14.02 -7.52
C LEU A 252 -0.81 -15.22 -8.16
N GLY A 253 -2.13 -15.35 -8.02
CA GLY A 253 -2.86 -16.53 -8.52
C GLY A 253 -2.62 -16.84 -10.01
N SER A 254 -2.44 -15.82 -10.85
CA SER A 254 -2.14 -15.98 -12.28
C SER A 254 -0.66 -16.26 -12.59
N PHE A 255 0.22 -16.24 -11.61
CA PHE A 255 1.65 -16.50 -11.75
C PHE A 255 2.08 -17.80 -11.08
N ALA A 256 1.11 -18.52 -10.48
CA ALA A 256 1.33 -19.82 -9.89
C ALA A 256 1.47 -20.92 -10.96
N GLY A 257 2.30 -21.93 -10.66
CA GLY A 257 2.50 -23.10 -11.51
C GLY A 257 3.61 -22.94 -12.57
N GLU A 258 3.81 -23.98 -13.37
CA GLU A 258 4.98 -24.14 -14.25
C GLU A 258 4.92 -23.36 -15.57
N HIS A 259 3.80 -22.70 -15.88
CA HIS A 259 3.48 -22.30 -17.27
C HIS A 259 3.61 -20.80 -17.58
N HIS A 260 3.81 -19.92 -16.59
CA HIS A 260 3.83 -18.47 -16.84
C HIS A 260 5.23 -17.89 -17.06
N CYS A 261 6.23 -18.40 -16.35
CA CYS A 261 7.63 -18.02 -16.57
C CYS A 261 8.41 -19.24 -17.04
N ASP A 262 8.82 -19.25 -18.31
CA ASP A 262 9.57 -20.36 -18.91
C ASP A 262 10.80 -20.71 -18.07
N LYS A 263 10.82 -21.93 -17.51
CA LYS A 263 11.84 -22.44 -16.56
C LYS A 263 11.92 -21.66 -15.24
N GLY A 264 10.79 -21.13 -14.76
CA GLY A 264 10.56 -20.26 -13.59
C GLY A 264 11.05 -20.77 -12.24
N MET A 265 12.34 -21.07 -12.16
CA MET A 265 13.07 -21.41 -10.95
C MET A 265 13.94 -20.20 -10.60
N PHE A 266 13.46 -19.38 -9.68
CA PHE A 266 14.17 -18.21 -9.17
C PHE A 266 15.01 -18.53 -7.93
N THR A 267 14.87 -19.75 -7.39
CA THR A 267 15.64 -20.27 -6.26
C THR A 267 16.51 -21.45 -6.69
N CYS A 268 17.78 -21.47 -6.28
CA CYS A 268 18.67 -22.61 -6.50
C CYS A 268 18.60 -23.61 -5.33
N GLY A 269 18.69 -24.91 -5.62
CA GLY A 269 18.73 -25.97 -4.61
C GLY A 269 17.39 -26.65 -4.36
N GLU A 270 17.40 -27.73 -3.58
CA GLU A 270 16.20 -28.51 -3.24
C GLU A 270 15.62 -28.07 -1.90
N ALA A 271 14.29 -27.94 -1.83
CA ALA A 271 13.58 -27.71 -0.58
C ALA A 271 13.33 -29.05 0.15
N GLU A 272 13.79 -29.15 1.39
CA GLU A 272 13.76 -30.40 2.16
C GLU A 272 12.48 -30.51 3.00
N THR A 273 12.03 -29.41 3.61
CA THR A 273 10.84 -29.37 4.46
C THR A 273 9.61 -28.89 3.72
N GLU A 274 8.41 -29.19 4.24
CA GLU A 274 7.15 -28.72 3.64
C GLU A 274 7.04 -27.20 3.64
N ASP A 275 7.50 -26.52 4.69
CA ASP A 275 7.54 -25.05 4.74
C ASP A 275 8.48 -24.47 3.69
N GLN A 276 9.64 -25.11 3.46
CA GLN A 276 10.56 -24.69 2.41
C GLN A 276 9.96 -24.89 1.02
N LYS A 277 9.30 -26.03 0.77
CA LYS A 277 8.63 -26.30 -0.51
C LYS A 277 7.53 -25.29 -0.78
N LEU A 278 6.70 -25.00 0.22
CA LEU A 278 5.68 -23.97 0.14
C LEU A 278 6.30 -22.59 -0.13
N PHE A 279 7.32 -22.21 0.64
CA PHE A 279 7.96 -20.91 0.46
C PHE A 279 8.57 -20.75 -0.94
N VAL A 280 9.25 -21.78 -1.45
CA VAL A 280 9.83 -21.80 -2.81
C VAL A 280 8.74 -21.70 -3.88
N GLU A 281 7.61 -22.41 -3.72
CA GLU A 281 6.46 -22.28 -4.63
C GLU A 281 5.93 -20.84 -4.66
N CYS A 282 5.77 -20.22 -3.49
CA CYS A 282 5.33 -18.84 -3.37
C CYS A 282 6.34 -17.84 -3.95
N LEU A 283 7.65 -18.03 -3.69
CA LEU A 283 8.73 -17.20 -4.23
C LEU A 283 8.80 -17.27 -5.76
N ASN A 284 8.65 -18.45 -6.34
CA ASN A 284 8.68 -18.57 -7.81
C ASN A 284 7.51 -17.81 -8.46
N ALA A 285 6.31 -17.84 -7.87
CA ALA A 285 5.17 -17.07 -8.38
C ALA A 285 5.38 -15.55 -8.20
N MET A 286 5.91 -15.13 -7.06
CA MET A 286 6.31 -13.75 -6.75
C MET A 286 7.30 -13.20 -7.76
N ASP A 287 8.41 -13.90 -7.96
CA ASP A 287 9.47 -13.48 -8.87
C ASP A 287 9.04 -13.57 -10.34
N CYS A 288 8.16 -14.52 -10.68
CA CYS A 288 7.51 -14.56 -11.98
C CYS A 288 6.66 -13.31 -12.23
N ALA A 289 5.81 -12.94 -11.26
CA ALA A 289 5.01 -11.73 -11.34
C ALA A 289 5.88 -10.49 -11.49
N MET A 290 6.95 -10.36 -10.70
CA MET A 290 7.90 -9.26 -10.82
C MET A 290 8.56 -9.23 -12.20
N HIS A 291 9.05 -10.38 -12.69
CA HIS A 291 9.71 -10.50 -14.00
C HIS A 291 8.80 -10.04 -15.15
N GLU A 292 7.55 -10.47 -15.14
CA GLU A 292 6.58 -10.09 -16.17
C GLU A 292 6.12 -8.64 -16.02
N GLN A 293 5.75 -8.22 -14.81
CA GLN A 293 5.10 -6.92 -14.60
C GLN A 293 6.08 -5.74 -14.61
N MET A 294 7.36 -5.95 -14.30
CA MET A 294 8.41 -4.93 -14.48
C MET A 294 8.77 -4.68 -15.95
N ARG A 295 8.29 -5.53 -16.86
CA ARG A 295 8.57 -5.40 -18.29
C ARG A 295 7.62 -4.40 -18.93
N VAL A 296 8.05 -3.14 -18.95
CA VAL A 296 7.29 -2.00 -19.48
C VAL A 296 8.01 -1.33 -20.65
N ASN A 297 7.26 -0.68 -21.53
CA ASN A 297 7.83 0.16 -22.58
C ASN A 297 8.52 1.37 -21.95
N VAL A 298 9.76 1.65 -22.36
CA VAL A 298 10.47 2.86 -21.95
C VAL A 298 9.69 4.09 -22.41
N HIS A 299 9.39 4.99 -21.48
CA HIS A 299 8.80 6.27 -21.83
C HIS A 299 9.84 7.15 -22.56
N ALA A 300 9.51 7.58 -23.78
CA ALA A 300 10.47 8.15 -24.72
C ALA A 300 11.29 9.35 -24.18
N ASN A 301 10.69 10.19 -23.33
CA ASN A 301 11.28 11.45 -22.89
C ASN A 301 11.30 11.63 -21.37
N ASP A 302 10.87 10.63 -20.59
CA ASP A 302 10.67 10.80 -19.15
C ASP A 302 11.08 9.52 -18.40
N PRO A 303 12.36 9.42 -17.97
CA PRO A 303 12.83 8.25 -17.25
C PRO A 303 12.11 8.07 -15.90
N LEU A 304 11.56 9.14 -15.31
CA LEU A 304 10.79 9.06 -14.06
C LEU A 304 9.52 8.24 -14.25
N THR A 305 8.83 8.39 -15.38
CA THR A 305 7.65 7.57 -15.71
C THR A 305 8.00 6.08 -15.78
N THR A 306 9.09 5.71 -16.46
CA THR A 306 9.55 4.31 -16.52
C THR A 306 9.94 3.80 -15.13
N PHE A 307 10.62 4.62 -14.32
CA PHE A 307 10.98 4.29 -12.93
C PHE A 307 9.73 3.97 -12.09
N MET A 308 8.72 4.84 -12.08
CA MET A 308 7.49 4.59 -11.32
C MET A 308 6.79 3.29 -11.78
N GLN A 309 6.71 3.08 -13.09
CA GLN A 309 6.08 1.89 -13.67
C GLN A 309 6.80 0.60 -13.31
N GLN A 310 8.13 0.59 -13.21
CA GLN A 310 8.89 -0.60 -12.80
C GLN A 310 8.95 -0.77 -11.28
N MET A 311 9.00 0.33 -10.53
CA MET A 311 9.18 0.27 -9.09
C MET A 311 7.90 -0.17 -8.36
N ILE A 312 6.71 0.06 -8.93
CA ILE A 312 5.44 -0.47 -8.40
C ILE A 312 5.46 -2.01 -8.29
N PRO A 313 5.63 -2.80 -9.38
CA PRO A 313 5.68 -4.26 -9.27
C PRO A 313 6.92 -4.76 -8.52
N HIS A 314 8.05 -4.04 -8.54
CA HIS A 314 9.20 -4.36 -7.69
C HIS A 314 8.84 -4.29 -6.20
N HIS A 315 8.16 -3.22 -5.77
CA HIS A 315 7.71 -3.07 -4.38
C HIS A 315 6.63 -4.10 -4.02
N ALA A 316 5.69 -4.38 -4.93
CA ALA A 316 4.67 -5.40 -4.72
C ALA A 316 5.29 -6.78 -4.47
N ASN A 317 6.37 -7.11 -5.16
CA ASN A 317 7.12 -8.35 -4.93
C ASN A 317 7.73 -8.41 -3.52
N ALA A 318 8.40 -7.32 -3.10
CA ALA A 318 9.00 -7.23 -1.77
C ALA A 318 7.94 -7.33 -0.64
N VAL A 319 6.78 -6.69 -0.82
CA VAL A 319 5.62 -6.82 0.08
C VAL A 319 5.18 -8.28 0.17
N ASN A 320 5.01 -8.97 -0.96
CA ASN A 320 4.58 -10.36 -0.97
C ASN A 320 5.60 -11.31 -0.32
N MET A 321 6.90 -11.11 -0.56
CA MET A 321 7.96 -11.89 0.10
C MET A 321 7.91 -11.72 1.61
N ALA A 322 7.77 -10.48 2.09
CA ALA A 322 7.70 -10.20 3.52
C ALA A 322 6.45 -10.83 4.16
N LYS A 323 5.29 -10.72 3.50
CA LYS A 323 4.05 -11.34 3.98
C LYS A 323 4.12 -12.86 4.00
N ALA A 324 4.71 -13.49 2.98
CA ALA A 324 4.87 -14.95 2.97
C ALA A 324 5.74 -15.45 4.12
N LEU A 325 6.80 -14.72 4.47
CA LEU A 325 7.63 -15.09 5.62
C LEU A 325 6.89 -14.89 6.96
N ILE A 326 6.09 -13.82 7.10
CA ILE A 326 5.20 -13.62 8.26
C ILE A 326 4.18 -14.77 8.35
N LYS A 327 3.59 -15.20 7.23
CA LYS A 327 2.58 -16.27 7.16
C LYS A 327 3.10 -17.62 7.65
N LEU A 328 4.36 -17.91 7.40
CA LEU A 328 5.03 -19.15 7.84
C LEU A 328 5.43 -19.14 9.33
N ASP A 329 5.17 -18.03 10.04
CA ASP A 329 5.45 -17.85 11.47
C ASP A 329 6.91 -18.18 11.83
N LYS A 330 7.85 -17.72 10.99
CA LYS A 330 9.30 -17.99 11.15
C LYS A 330 10.06 -16.93 11.95
N THR A 331 9.46 -15.75 12.17
CA THR A 331 9.99 -14.69 13.03
C THR A 331 9.41 -14.83 14.45
N ASN A 332 9.68 -15.97 15.10
CA ASN A 332 9.23 -16.27 16.46
C ASN A 332 10.42 -16.27 17.44
N GLU A 333 10.16 -16.41 18.73
CA GLU A 333 11.19 -16.37 19.79
C GLU A 333 12.40 -17.30 19.56
N GLY A 334 12.22 -18.40 18.82
CA GLY A 334 13.30 -19.36 18.52
C GLY A 334 14.30 -18.87 17.47
N ASN A 335 13.87 -18.04 16.52
CA ASN A 335 14.68 -17.60 15.37
C ASN A 335 14.85 -16.07 15.28
N ASP A 336 14.01 -15.31 15.98
CA ASP A 336 14.02 -13.85 16.06
C ASP A 336 13.67 -13.41 17.50
N PRO A 337 14.53 -13.73 18.49
CA PRO A 337 14.24 -13.51 19.91
C PRO A 337 13.99 -12.05 20.28
N ASP A 338 14.59 -11.12 19.53
CA ASP A 338 14.45 -9.68 19.74
C ASP A 338 13.37 -9.05 18.84
N GLY A 339 12.71 -9.84 17.98
CA GLY A 339 11.67 -9.38 17.06
C GLY A 339 12.15 -8.43 15.95
N GLU A 340 13.46 -8.31 15.74
CA GLU A 340 14.05 -7.37 14.78
C GLU A 340 13.62 -7.70 13.35
N LEU A 341 13.57 -8.99 12.99
CA LEU A 341 13.09 -9.41 11.69
C LEU A 341 11.58 -9.17 11.57
N GLU A 342 10.79 -9.44 12.60
CA GLU A 342 9.36 -9.11 12.57
C GLU A 342 9.14 -7.61 12.31
N HIS A 343 9.89 -6.73 12.99
CA HIS A 343 9.82 -5.29 12.75
C HIS A 343 10.24 -4.90 11.33
N LEU A 344 11.29 -5.52 10.78
CA LEU A 344 11.71 -5.31 9.39
C LEU A 344 10.62 -5.72 8.40
N LEU A 345 10.02 -6.90 8.56
CA LEU A 345 9.00 -7.42 7.65
C LEU A 345 7.76 -6.53 7.64
N TRP A 346 7.27 -6.13 8.83
CA TRP A 346 6.18 -5.16 8.91
C TRP A 346 6.54 -3.81 8.28
N GLY A 347 7.79 -3.36 8.44
CA GLY A 347 8.31 -2.17 7.78
C GLY A 347 8.27 -2.27 6.26
N ILE A 348 8.73 -3.38 5.69
CA ILE A 348 8.66 -3.66 4.24
C ILE A 348 7.21 -3.60 3.77
N VAL A 349 6.30 -4.32 4.44
CA VAL A 349 4.89 -4.39 4.02
C VAL A 349 4.24 -3.02 4.06
N ASN A 350 4.32 -2.30 5.17
CA ASN A 350 3.59 -1.06 5.33
C ASN A 350 4.21 0.09 4.53
N VAL A 351 5.54 0.26 4.59
CA VAL A 351 6.19 1.41 3.93
C VAL A 351 6.20 1.25 2.41
N GLN A 352 6.45 0.03 1.89
CA GLN A 352 6.45 -0.15 0.44
C GLN A 352 5.05 -0.07 -0.16
N ASN A 353 3.99 -0.50 0.54
CA ASN A 353 2.62 -0.24 0.07
C ASN A 353 2.29 1.26 0.02
N MET A 354 2.73 2.06 1.01
CA MET A 354 2.58 3.52 0.94
C MET A 354 3.33 4.10 -0.27
N GLN A 355 4.55 3.60 -0.55
CA GLN A 355 5.33 4.00 -1.73
C GLN A 355 4.65 3.59 -3.04
N ILE A 356 4.05 2.39 -3.12
CA ILE A 356 3.25 1.95 -4.28
C ILE A 356 2.15 2.98 -4.57
N HIS A 357 1.33 3.32 -3.57
CA HIS A 357 0.25 4.29 -3.76
C HIS A 357 0.76 5.69 -4.12
N THR A 358 1.91 6.11 -3.57
CA THR A 358 2.56 7.36 -3.95
C THR A 358 2.92 7.36 -5.44
N MET A 359 3.50 6.27 -5.93
CA MET A 359 3.88 6.13 -7.34
C MET A 359 2.67 6.01 -8.27
N GLU A 360 1.62 5.30 -7.86
CA GLU A 360 0.35 5.19 -8.60
C GLU A 360 -0.35 6.54 -8.72
N ALA A 361 -0.44 7.29 -7.62
CA ALA A 361 -1.00 8.64 -7.60
C ALA A 361 -0.18 9.57 -8.49
N TRP A 362 1.15 9.53 -8.39
CA TRP A 362 2.03 10.33 -9.25
C TRP A 362 1.80 10.03 -10.74
N LEU A 363 1.67 8.75 -11.13
CA LEU A 363 1.36 8.38 -12.51
C LEU A 363 0.01 8.95 -12.95
N ALA A 364 -1.03 8.81 -12.12
CA ALA A 364 -2.36 9.32 -12.42
C ALA A 364 -2.39 10.85 -12.58
N ASP A 365 -1.79 11.59 -11.63
CA ASP A 365 -1.76 13.06 -11.61
C ASP A 365 -0.98 13.63 -12.81
N ASN A 366 -0.02 12.88 -13.34
CA ASN A 366 0.75 13.26 -14.52
C ASN A 366 0.17 12.69 -15.83
N GLY A 367 -1.03 12.13 -15.81
CA GLY A 367 -1.70 11.56 -16.99
C GLY A 367 -0.92 10.41 -17.64
N ARG A 368 -0.11 9.70 -16.84
CA ARG A 368 0.70 8.56 -17.30
C ARG A 368 -0.11 7.27 -17.18
N LYS A 369 0.25 6.29 -18.00
CA LYS A 369 -0.29 4.93 -17.87
C LYS A 369 0.23 4.28 -16.59
N SER A 370 -0.60 3.47 -15.96
CA SER A 370 -0.16 2.50 -14.94
C SER A 370 0.92 1.56 -15.51
N PHE A 371 1.60 0.81 -14.64
CA PHE A 371 2.55 -0.20 -15.07
C PHE A 371 1.89 -1.24 -16.01
N SER A 372 0.67 -1.68 -15.70
CA SER A 372 -0.09 -2.61 -16.54
C SER A 372 -0.40 -2.05 -17.92
N GLY A 373 -0.74 -0.76 -18.02
CA GLY A 373 -0.95 -0.09 -19.30
C GLY A 373 0.34 0.17 -20.10
N ALA A 374 1.49 0.07 -19.45
CA ALA A 374 2.82 0.21 -20.05
C ALA A 374 3.48 -1.13 -20.37
N HIS A 375 2.91 -2.26 -19.92
CA HIS A 375 3.44 -3.60 -20.13
C HIS A 375 3.79 -3.85 -21.60
N CYS A 376 4.94 -4.46 -21.85
CA CYS A 376 5.34 -4.89 -23.19
C CYS A 376 5.49 -6.42 -23.24
N GLU A 377 4.94 -7.05 -24.28
CA GLU A 377 5.09 -8.48 -24.51
C GLU A 377 6.46 -8.79 -25.14
N TYR A 378 6.88 -10.06 -25.06
CA TYR A 378 8.14 -10.56 -25.64
C TYR A 378 8.19 -10.52 -27.19
N SER A 379 7.22 -9.91 -27.87
CA SER A 379 7.12 -9.93 -29.33
C SER A 379 8.18 -9.06 -30.02
N GLY A 380 9.41 -9.59 -30.13
CA GLY A 380 10.45 -9.23 -31.10
C GLY A 380 11.06 -7.83 -31.06
N SER A 381 10.41 -6.85 -30.43
CA SER A 381 10.84 -5.45 -30.36
C SER A 381 11.91 -5.21 -29.29
N CYS A 382 12.02 -6.09 -28.29
CA CYS A 382 13.18 -6.11 -27.37
C CYS A 382 14.51 -6.46 -28.08
N HIS A 383 14.47 -7.00 -29.30
CA HIS A 383 15.66 -7.19 -30.15
C HIS A 383 15.89 -6.04 -31.15
N ALA A 384 14.91 -5.16 -31.37
CA ALA A 384 14.98 -4.16 -32.44
C ALA A 384 15.90 -2.96 -32.12
N ALA A 385 16.30 -2.78 -30.86
CA ALA A 385 17.12 -1.62 -30.44
C ALA A 385 18.63 -1.89 -30.36
N LEU A 386 19.12 -3.12 -30.54
CA LEU A 386 20.56 -3.42 -30.42
C LEU A 386 21.16 -4.24 -31.57
N ASN A 387 20.38 -4.60 -32.59
CA ASN A 387 20.92 -5.19 -33.82
C ASN A 387 21.13 -4.13 -34.92
N PHE A 388 21.89 -3.06 -34.61
CA PHE A 388 22.72 -2.47 -35.67
C PHE A 388 23.82 -3.48 -35.96
N SER A 389 23.51 -4.39 -36.89
CA SER A 389 24.41 -5.44 -37.34
C SER A 389 25.80 -4.88 -37.60
N VAL A 390 26.77 -5.32 -36.81
CA VAL A 390 28.21 -5.08 -37.01
C VAL A 390 28.65 -5.58 -38.41
N TYR A 391 27.84 -6.41 -39.08
CA TYR A 391 28.07 -6.85 -40.46
C TYR A 391 27.61 -5.85 -41.54
N ALA A 392 26.73 -4.89 -41.23
CA ALA A 392 26.32 -3.87 -42.21
C ALA A 392 27.37 -2.76 -42.39
N ILE A 393 28.17 -2.49 -41.35
CA ILE A 393 29.23 -1.48 -41.40
C ILE A 393 30.49 -2.03 -42.07
N SER A 394 30.78 -3.33 -41.97
CA SER A 394 31.95 -3.93 -42.62
C SER A 394 31.79 -4.03 -44.15
N ALA A 395 30.58 -4.34 -44.65
CA ALA A 395 30.34 -4.39 -46.09
C ALA A 395 30.37 -3.00 -46.76
N ALA A 396 29.81 -1.97 -46.11
CA ALA A 396 29.83 -0.60 -46.64
C ALA A 396 31.25 0.00 -46.66
N CYS A 397 32.07 -0.26 -45.62
CA CYS A 397 33.46 0.20 -45.57
C CYS A 397 34.35 -0.52 -46.59
N VAL A 398 34.13 -1.81 -46.86
CA VAL A 398 34.89 -2.56 -47.88
C VAL A 398 34.51 -2.13 -49.30
N VAL A 399 33.24 -1.83 -49.58
CA VAL A 399 32.80 -1.34 -50.89
C VAL A 399 33.30 0.09 -51.17
N LEU A 400 33.32 0.98 -50.17
CA LEU A 400 33.92 2.32 -50.32
C LEU A 400 35.46 2.30 -50.45
N ALA A 401 36.15 1.34 -49.81
CA ALA A 401 37.59 1.15 -49.99
C ALA A 401 37.95 0.57 -51.37
N LEU A 402 37.09 -0.28 -51.95
CA LEU A 402 37.28 -0.82 -53.30
C LEU A 402 36.93 0.20 -54.40
N LEU A 403 35.92 1.05 -54.20
CA LEU A 403 35.58 2.12 -55.15
C LEU A 403 36.63 3.25 -55.21
N SER A 404 37.26 3.57 -54.09
CA SER A 404 38.34 4.57 -54.05
C SER A 404 39.65 4.08 -54.67
N SER A 405 39.96 2.78 -54.57
CA SER A 405 41.15 2.17 -55.18
C SER A 405 41.01 1.97 -56.71
N VAL A 406 39.80 1.70 -57.23
CA VAL A 406 39.53 1.68 -58.68
C VAL A 406 39.60 3.08 -59.30
N ALA A 407 39.11 4.12 -58.60
CA ALA A 407 39.24 5.50 -59.05
C ALA A 407 40.72 5.96 -59.09
N PHE A 408 41.55 5.52 -58.13
CA PHE A 408 42.98 5.84 -58.10
C PHE A 408 43.78 5.13 -59.22
N LEU A 409 43.41 3.90 -59.57
CA LEU A 409 44.02 3.14 -60.68
C LEU A 409 43.63 3.70 -62.06
N LEU A 410 42.39 4.18 -62.24
CA LEU A 410 41.94 4.82 -63.49
C LEU A 410 42.53 6.23 -63.68
N ALA A 411 42.79 6.97 -62.60
CA ALA A 411 43.49 8.27 -62.66
C ALA A 411 44.98 8.10 -63.01
N ARG A 412 45.63 7.03 -62.54
CA ARG A 412 47.06 6.75 -62.83
C ARG A 412 47.29 6.28 -64.26
N ALA A 413 46.34 5.58 -64.87
CA ALA A 413 46.41 5.16 -66.27
C ALA A 413 46.30 6.34 -67.27
N ARG A 414 45.61 7.43 -66.90
CA ARG A 414 45.54 8.65 -67.72
C ARG A 414 46.81 9.50 -67.68
N HIS A 415 47.62 9.40 -66.62
CA HIS A 415 48.85 10.19 -66.49
C HIS A 415 50.09 9.61 -67.18
N VAL A 416 50.08 8.34 -67.59
CA VAL A 416 51.25 7.67 -68.21
C VAL A 416 51.35 7.93 -69.73
N THR A 417 50.43 8.70 -70.33
CA THR A 417 50.44 9.01 -71.78
C THR A 417 50.86 10.43 -72.14
N ALA A 418 51.30 11.25 -71.19
CA ALA A 418 51.76 12.63 -71.46
C ALA A 418 53.11 12.93 -70.80
N SER A 419 54.06 13.40 -71.62
CA SER A 419 55.45 13.84 -71.35
C SER A 419 56.48 12.71 -71.20
N GLY A 420 57.50 12.52 -72.05
CA GLY A 420 58.15 13.42 -73.02
C GLY A 420 59.43 14.03 -72.45
N GLU A 421 60.54 13.30 -72.61
CA GLU A 421 61.97 13.73 -72.70
C GLU A 421 62.61 14.75 -71.72
N SER A 422 63.59 14.24 -70.93
CA SER A 422 65.02 14.64 -70.81
C SER A 422 65.45 16.05 -70.30
N PRO A 423 66.74 16.30 -69.93
CA PRO A 423 67.15 16.41 -68.52
C PRO A 423 68.00 17.67 -68.20
N HIS A 424 68.48 17.74 -66.93
CA HIS A 424 69.69 18.42 -66.41
C HIS A 424 69.55 19.52 -65.31
N ALA A 425 70.19 19.18 -64.19
CA ALA A 425 71.24 19.92 -63.45
C ALA A 425 70.89 20.90 -62.31
N SER A 426 71.45 20.53 -61.12
CA SER A 426 72.13 21.35 -60.07
C SER A 426 71.34 22.52 -59.44
N THR A 427 71.46 22.92 -58.16
CA THR A 427 72.50 22.90 -57.13
C THR A 427 71.85 23.56 -55.88
N VAL A 428 72.03 23.02 -54.68
CA VAL A 428 72.75 23.64 -53.52
C VAL A 428 72.09 24.80 -52.75
N SER A 429 72.06 24.59 -51.42
CA SER A 429 72.22 25.52 -50.28
C SER A 429 71.02 26.20 -49.61
N LYS A 430 70.85 25.82 -48.33
CA LYS A 430 70.68 26.66 -47.12
C LYS A 430 70.42 28.16 -47.35
N ALA A 431 69.28 28.64 -46.86
CA ALA A 431 69.14 29.42 -45.62
C ALA A 431 67.66 29.40 -45.19
#